data_AF-A0ABD5SHZ7-F1
#
_entry.id   AF-A0ABD5SHZ7-F1
#
_cell.length_a   1.000
_cell.length_b   1.000
_cell.length_c   1.000
_cell.angle_alpha   90.00
_cell.angle_beta   90.00
_cell.angle_gamma   90.00
#
_symmetry.space_group_name_H-M   'P 1'
#
loop_
_entity.id
_entity.type
_entity.pdbx_description
1 polymer ?
#
loop_
_entity_poly.entity_id
_entity_poly.type
_entity_poly.pdbx_seq_one_letter_code
_entity_poly.pdbx_strand_id
1 'polypeptide(L)'
;MENQLQKIGIQVDKDTVARYVREFGDKFAERHGITVAGESFTQNVLAALFDMGTVEELKEEYGEELAEAGIEEVAGCADETYPAKKGAKKDLYEENMERKQEGKNPRPPPEGFTVNLGYLPQLDCFASVQCRNTAFASVLANALGLPMEGVAYCVTDDEDCYNDSFQPV
;
A
#
# COMPACT_ATOMS: atom_id res chain seq x y z
N MET A 1 -1.08 19.03 9.42
CA MET A 1 0.17 19.67 8.96
C MET A 1 -0.07 21.11 8.48
N GLU A 2 -1.01 21.35 7.55
CA GLU A 2 -1.37 22.69 7.05
C GLU A 2 -1.75 23.69 8.16
N ASN A 3 -2.58 23.26 9.13
CA ASN A 3 -2.94 24.07 10.31
C ASN A 3 -1.77 24.41 11.26
N GLN A 4 -0.67 23.65 11.23
CA GLN A 4 0.52 23.96 12.03
C GLN A 4 1.46 24.92 11.30
N LEU A 5 1.58 24.78 9.97
CA LEU A 5 2.37 25.67 9.11
C LEU A 5 1.75 27.07 9.02
N GLN A 6 0.42 27.17 8.94
CA GLN A 6 -0.27 28.46 8.98
C GLN A 6 -0.08 29.21 10.31
N LYS A 7 0.02 28.50 11.44
CA LYS A 7 0.25 29.11 12.76
C LYS A 7 1.61 29.79 12.91
N ILE A 8 2.60 29.38 12.11
CA ILE A 8 3.93 30.01 12.07
C ILE A 8 4.10 30.97 10.89
N GLY A 9 3.00 31.37 10.23
CA GLY A 9 3.00 32.36 9.16
C GLY A 9 3.45 31.84 7.80
N ILE A 10 3.60 30.51 7.64
CA ILE A 10 3.97 29.91 6.36
C ILE A 10 2.68 29.57 5.59
N GLN A 11 2.38 30.40 4.59
CA GLN A 11 1.42 30.04 3.54
C GLN A 11 2.15 29.21 2.48
N VAL A 12 1.79 27.94 2.38
CA VAL A 12 2.30 27.04 1.34
C VAL A 12 1.24 26.95 0.25
N ASP A 13 1.61 27.28 -0.99
CA ASP A 13 0.70 27.11 -2.12
C ASP A 13 0.55 25.61 -2.47
N LYS A 14 -0.55 25.30 -3.17
CA LYS A 14 -0.89 23.92 -3.54
C LYS A 14 0.19 23.24 -4.40
N ASP A 15 0.89 23.99 -5.25
CA ASP A 15 1.92 23.44 -6.14
C ASP A 15 3.18 23.11 -5.35
N THR A 16 3.53 23.91 -4.33
CA THR A 16 4.61 23.59 -3.39
C THR A 16 4.30 22.33 -2.59
N VAL A 17 3.05 22.16 -2.11
CA VAL A 17 2.65 20.89 -1.45
C VAL A 17 2.75 19.72 -2.42
N ALA A 18 2.24 19.87 -3.64
CA ALA A 18 2.30 18.82 -4.65
C ALA A 18 3.73 18.48 -5.08
N ARG A 19 4.65 19.45 -5.08
CA ARG A 19 6.07 19.21 -5.31
C ARG A 19 6.69 18.46 -4.14
N TYR A 20 6.43 18.89 -2.91
CA TYR A 20 6.92 18.19 -1.71
C TYR A 20 6.46 16.74 -1.66
N VAL A 21 5.17 16.47 -1.92
CA VAL A 21 4.63 15.10 -1.92
C VAL A 21 5.33 14.23 -2.97
N ARG A 22 5.60 14.77 -4.16
CA ARG A 22 6.36 14.05 -5.20
C ARG A 22 7.79 13.79 -4.77
N GLU A 23 8.52 14.81 -4.36
CA GLU A 23 9.92 14.66 -3.94
C GLU A 23 10.08 13.74 -2.72
N PHE A 24 9.13 13.81 -1.78
CA PHE A 24 9.08 12.89 -0.66
C PHE A 24 8.84 11.47 -1.13
N GLY A 25 7.85 11.26 -2.01
CA GLY A 25 7.57 9.95 -2.58
C GLY A 25 8.77 9.35 -3.32
N ASP A 26 9.43 10.14 -4.16
CA ASP A 26 10.61 9.71 -4.92
C ASP A 26 11.76 9.30 -3.98
N LYS A 27 12.07 10.12 -2.97
CA LYS A 27 13.12 9.83 -1.98
C LYS A 27 12.75 8.65 -1.07
N PHE A 28 11.47 8.52 -0.74
CA PHE A 28 10.99 7.41 0.06
C PHE A 28 11.15 6.10 -0.72
N ALA A 29 10.74 6.08 -1.99
CA ALA A 29 10.90 4.93 -2.88
C ALA A 29 12.37 4.60 -3.15
N GLU A 30 13.25 5.59 -3.25
CA GLU A 30 14.69 5.38 -3.40
C GLU A 30 15.30 4.67 -2.18
N ARG A 31 14.85 5.00 -0.97
CA ARG A 31 15.44 4.50 0.29
C ARG A 31 14.78 3.23 0.81
N HIS A 32 13.47 3.17 0.74
CA HIS A 32 12.63 2.15 1.38
C HIS A 32 11.77 1.40 0.35
N GLY A 33 12.02 1.62 -0.94
CA GLY A 33 11.32 0.93 -2.01
C GLY A 33 11.91 -0.45 -2.28
N ILE A 34 11.04 -1.43 -2.38
CA ILE A 34 11.35 -2.77 -2.83
C ILE A 34 11.41 -2.75 -4.35
N THR A 35 12.59 -3.07 -4.88
CA THR A 35 12.90 -2.96 -6.30
C THR A 35 12.85 -4.34 -6.95
N VAL A 36 12.04 -4.49 -8.00
CA VAL A 36 12.02 -5.67 -8.87
C VAL A 36 12.44 -5.20 -10.26
N ALA A 37 13.35 -5.91 -10.92
CA ALA A 37 13.82 -5.55 -12.27
C ALA A 37 14.29 -4.09 -12.43
N GLY A 38 14.82 -3.47 -11.37
CA GLY A 38 15.29 -2.07 -11.39
C GLY A 38 14.21 -1.01 -11.19
N GLU A 39 12.94 -1.40 -11.01
CA GLU A 39 11.85 -0.49 -10.68
C GLU A 39 11.37 -0.73 -9.25
N SER A 40 11.21 0.34 -8.46
CA SER A 40 10.55 0.26 -7.16
C SER A 40 9.07 -0.05 -7.37
N PHE A 41 8.57 -1.16 -6.80
CA PHE A 41 7.17 -1.59 -6.91
C PHE A 41 6.37 -1.36 -5.63
N THR A 42 6.97 -1.71 -4.50
CA THR A 42 6.34 -1.74 -3.17
C THR A 42 7.15 -0.88 -2.22
N GLN A 43 6.49 -0.26 -1.26
CA GLN A 43 7.11 0.55 -0.22
C GLN A 43 7.22 -0.30 1.05
N ASN A 44 8.43 -0.45 1.60
CA ASN A 44 8.67 -1.10 2.88
C ASN A 44 8.47 -0.08 4.00
N VAL A 45 7.37 -0.24 4.73
CA VAL A 45 7.00 0.68 5.81
C VAL A 45 7.79 0.38 7.09
N LEU A 46 8.17 -0.89 7.32
CA LEU A 46 9.04 -1.26 8.43
C LEU A 46 10.39 -0.59 8.32
N ALA A 47 10.97 -0.58 7.11
CA ALA A 47 12.27 0.06 6.87
C ALA A 47 12.20 1.58 7.10
N ALA A 48 11.05 2.19 6.80
CA ALA A 48 10.87 3.63 6.97
C ALA A 48 10.61 4.06 8.42
N LEU A 49 9.95 3.21 9.22
CA LEU A 49 9.54 3.55 10.59
C LEU A 49 10.53 3.02 11.64
N PHE A 50 11.09 1.84 11.41
CA PHE A 50 11.88 1.08 12.37
C PHE A 50 13.29 0.72 11.87
N ASP A 51 13.65 1.09 10.63
CA ASP A 51 14.90 0.70 9.97
C ASP A 51 15.07 -0.83 9.82
N MET A 52 13.94 -1.56 9.75
CA MET A 52 13.90 -3.01 9.61
C MET A 52 13.37 -3.44 8.24
N GLY A 53 14.04 -4.39 7.60
CA GLY A 53 13.66 -4.96 6.32
C GLY A 53 12.46 -5.91 6.40
N THR A 54 12.34 -6.66 7.49
CA THR A 54 11.34 -7.74 7.64
C THR A 54 10.71 -7.78 9.04
N VAL A 55 9.63 -8.55 9.20
CA VAL A 55 9.05 -8.85 10.52
C VAL A 55 10.00 -9.72 11.35
N GLU A 56 10.81 -10.57 10.72
CA GLU A 56 11.85 -11.33 11.41
C GLU A 56 12.85 -10.40 12.13
N GLU A 57 13.45 -9.46 11.40
CA GLU A 57 14.39 -8.47 11.96
C GLU A 57 13.72 -7.63 13.07
N LEU A 58 12.46 -7.24 12.87
CA LEU A 58 11.69 -6.51 13.89
C LEU A 58 11.51 -7.30 15.18
N LYS A 59 11.22 -8.61 15.10
CA LYS A 59 11.08 -9.48 16.29
C LYS A 59 12.42 -9.72 16.98
N GLU A 60 13.51 -9.77 16.24
CA GLU A 60 14.85 -9.90 16.82
C GLU A 60 15.23 -8.65 17.62
N GLU A 61 14.97 -7.46 17.07
CA GLU A 61 15.29 -6.19 17.72
C GLU A 61 14.35 -5.86 18.89
N TYR A 62 13.04 -6.07 18.72
CA TYR A 62 12.00 -5.65 19.68
C TYR A 62 11.33 -6.81 20.43
N GLY A 63 11.97 -7.98 20.50
CA GLY A 63 11.36 -9.18 21.07
C GLY A 63 10.94 -9.04 22.54
N GLU A 64 11.70 -8.29 23.35
CA GLU A 64 11.36 -8.03 24.75
C GLU A 64 10.12 -7.14 24.87
N GLU A 65 10.05 -6.06 24.10
CA GLU A 65 8.92 -5.14 24.08
C GLU A 65 7.64 -5.81 23.56
N LEU A 66 7.77 -6.69 22.56
CA LEU A 66 6.65 -7.51 22.07
C LEU A 66 6.13 -8.43 23.17
N ALA A 67 7.03 -9.10 23.89
CA ALA A 67 6.65 -9.98 25.01
C ALA A 67 5.99 -9.19 26.16
N GLU A 68 6.52 -8.01 26.51
CA GLU A 68 5.92 -7.12 27.50
C GLU A 68 4.52 -6.62 27.09
N ALA A 69 4.32 -6.40 25.78
CA ALA A 69 3.02 -6.05 25.20
C ALA A 69 2.06 -7.25 25.11
N GLY A 70 2.48 -8.46 25.47
CA GLY A 70 1.69 -9.69 25.36
C GLY A 70 1.52 -10.18 23.92
N ILE A 71 2.44 -9.81 23.04
CA ILE A 71 2.47 -10.23 21.63
C ILE A 71 3.45 -11.42 21.53
N GLU A 72 2.90 -12.64 21.56
CA GLU A 72 3.69 -13.86 21.41
C GLU A 72 4.05 -14.15 19.94
N GLU A 73 3.13 -13.81 19.02
CA GLU A 73 3.28 -14.01 17.59
C GLU A 73 2.74 -12.80 16.82
N VAL A 74 3.40 -12.46 15.71
CA VAL A 74 2.95 -11.43 14.77
C VAL A 74 2.30 -12.12 13.59
N ALA A 75 1.01 -11.87 13.39
CA ALA A 75 0.28 -12.34 12.22
C ALA A 75 0.32 -11.27 11.11
N GLY A 76 0.15 -11.70 9.87
CA GLY A 76 0.00 -10.85 8.71
C GLY A 76 -1.42 -10.91 8.14
N CYS A 77 -1.84 -9.82 7.52
CA CYS A 77 -2.97 -9.79 6.59
C CYS A 77 -2.51 -9.09 5.31
N ALA A 78 -2.88 -9.62 4.15
CA ALA A 78 -2.65 -8.95 2.88
C ALA A 78 -3.90 -8.96 2.02
N ASP A 79 -4.17 -7.84 1.37
CA ASP A 79 -5.35 -7.66 0.52
C ASP A 79 -5.08 -6.57 -0.54
N GLU A 80 -5.79 -6.67 -1.65
CA GLU A 80 -5.86 -5.64 -2.67
C GLU A 80 -7.24 -5.02 -2.78
N THR A 81 -7.25 -3.74 -3.13
CA THR A 81 -8.49 -3.03 -3.40
C THR A 81 -8.34 -2.14 -4.61
N TYR A 82 -9.47 -1.76 -5.19
CA TYR A 82 -9.54 -1.03 -6.45
C TYR A 82 -10.32 0.30 -6.30
N PRO A 83 -9.75 1.33 -5.64
CA PRO A 83 -10.44 2.59 -5.48
C PRO A 83 -10.67 3.28 -6.82
N ALA A 84 -11.84 3.92 -6.95
CA ALA A 84 -12.15 4.72 -8.13
C ALA A 84 -11.32 6.01 -8.15
N LYS A 85 -10.79 6.37 -9.33
CA LYS A 85 -10.15 7.68 -9.53
C LYS A 85 -11.17 8.78 -9.28
N LYS A 86 -10.72 9.88 -8.66
CA LYS A 86 -11.59 11.03 -8.40
C LYS A 86 -12.14 11.57 -9.73
N GLY A 87 -13.47 11.62 -9.85
CA GLY A 87 -14.16 12.00 -11.09
C GLY A 87 -14.70 10.80 -11.87
N ALA A 88 -14.04 9.64 -11.83
CA ALA A 88 -14.36 8.51 -12.70
C ALA A 88 -15.79 7.97 -12.54
N LYS A 89 -16.37 8.02 -11.34
CA LYS A 89 -17.78 7.65 -11.12
C LYS A 89 -18.75 8.59 -11.83
N LYS A 90 -18.45 9.89 -11.82
CA LYS A 90 -19.26 10.91 -12.48
C LYS A 90 -19.12 10.77 -14.00
N ASP A 91 -17.89 10.63 -14.48
CA ASP A 91 -17.60 10.48 -15.91
C ASP A 91 -18.28 9.22 -16.46
N LEU A 92 -18.21 8.10 -15.73
CA LEU A 92 -18.93 6.86 -16.09
C LEU A 92 -20.45 7.06 -16.12
N TYR A 93 -21.00 7.82 -15.17
CA TYR A 93 -22.43 8.10 -15.12
C TYR A 93 -22.88 8.89 -16.35
N GLU A 94 -22.15 9.94 -16.73
CA GLU A 94 -22.43 10.76 -17.90
C GLU A 94 -22.31 9.93 -19.19
N GLU A 95 -21.23 9.14 -19.33
CA GLU A 95 -21.04 8.23 -20.48
C GLU A 95 -22.18 7.20 -20.58
N ASN A 96 -22.60 6.60 -19.46
CA ASN A 96 -23.67 5.62 -19.45
C ASN A 96 -25.05 6.21 -19.77
N MET A 97 -25.28 7.47 -19.40
CA MET A 97 -26.50 8.18 -19.80
C MET A 97 -26.54 8.40 -21.31
N GLU A 98 -25.43 8.82 -21.92
CA GLU A 98 -25.32 8.97 -23.38
C GLU A 98 -25.49 7.62 -24.09
N ARG A 99 -24.78 6.58 -23.65
CA ARG A 99 -24.91 5.20 -24.18
C ARG A 99 -26.36 4.71 -24.15
N LYS A 100 -27.06 4.96 -23.05
CA LYS A 100 -28.47 4.56 -22.91
C LYS A 100 -29.37 5.28 -23.92
N GLN A 101 -29.14 6.57 -24.17
CA GLN A 101 -29.86 7.33 -25.19
C GLN A 101 -29.59 6.81 -26.61
N GLU A 102 -28.37 6.33 -26.85
CA GLU A 102 -27.96 5.70 -28.11
C GLU A 102 -28.36 4.22 -28.25
N GLY A 103 -29.08 3.65 -27.26
CA GLY A 103 -29.46 2.24 -27.24
C GLY A 103 -28.28 1.28 -27.03
N LYS A 104 -27.13 1.76 -26.55
CA LYS A 104 -25.94 0.97 -26.23
C LYS A 104 -25.98 0.48 -24.77
N ASN A 105 -25.28 -0.62 -24.51
CA ASN A 105 -25.13 -1.15 -23.17
C ASN A 105 -24.24 -0.25 -22.28
N PRO A 106 -24.57 -0.09 -20.99
CA PRO A 106 -23.71 0.56 -20.01
C PRO A 106 -22.35 -0.11 -19.92
N ARG A 107 -21.32 0.68 -19.60
CA ARG A 107 -19.99 0.19 -19.30
C ARG A 107 -19.87 -0.38 -17.88
N PRO A 108 -18.88 -1.27 -17.66
CA PRO A 108 -18.58 -1.89 -16.36
C PRO A 108 -17.94 -0.84 -15.40
N PRO A 109 -17.37 -1.23 -14.23
CA PRO A 109 -16.96 -0.32 -13.15
C PRO A 109 -16.12 0.88 -13.58
N PRO A 110 -16.15 1.98 -12.80
CA PRO A 110 -15.42 3.21 -13.12
C PRO A 110 -13.91 2.95 -13.14
N GLU A 111 -13.18 3.79 -13.85
CA GLU A 111 -11.73 3.75 -13.84
C GLU A 111 -11.20 3.86 -12.40
N GLY A 112 -10.35 2.91 -12.04
CA GLY A 112 -9.73 2.83 -10.73
C GLY A 112 -8.22 2.68 -10.81
N PHE A 113 -7.63 2.46 -9.65
CA PHE A 113 -6.23 2.08 -9.48
C PHE A 113 -6.17 1.00 -8.41
N THR A 114 -5.07 0.25 -8.38
CA THR A 114 -4.87 -0.88 -7.48
C THR A 114 -4.09 -0.41 -6.26
N VAL A 115 -4.56 -0.79 -5.07
CA VAL A 115 -3.88 -0.56 -3.80
C VAL A 115 -3.72 -1.90 -3.10
N ASN A 116 -2.50 -2.28 -2.77
CA ASN A 116 -2.21 -3.53 -2.05
C ASN A 116 -1.53 -3.20 -0.74
N LEU A 117 -1.91 -3.90 0.32
CA LEU A 117 -1.46 -3.60 1.68
C LEU A 117 -1.05 -4.89 2.37
N GLY A 118 0.14 -4.89 2.96
CA GLY A 118 0.56 -5.87 3.97
C GLY A 118 0.42 -5.24 5.34
N TYR A 119 -0.40 -5.82 6.21
CA TYR A 119 -0.78 -5.28 7.51
C TYR A 119 -0.44 -6.24 8.64
N LEU A 120 0.01 -5.70 9.78
CA LEU A 120 0.37 -6.44 10.99
C LEU A 120 -0.62 -6.07 12.11
N PRO A 121 -1.69 -6.87 12.33
CA PRO A 121 -2.77 -6.50 13.25
C PRO A 121 -2.33 -6.27 14.69
N GLN A 122 -1.37 -7.05 15.17
CA GLN A 122 -0.85 -6.94 16.54
C GLN A 122 -0.06 -5.64 16.77
N LEU A 123 0.51 -5.06 15.71
CA LEU A 123 1.33 -3.85 15.78
C LEU A 123 0.59 -2.59 15.32
N ASP A 124 -0.66 -2.73 14.87
CA ASP A 124 -1.48 -1.65 14.31
C ASP A 124 -0.75 -0.87 13.19
N CYS A 125 0.04 -1.58 12.37
CA CYS A 125 0.90 -0.95 11.38
C CYS A 125 0.93 -1.71 10.05
N PHE A 126 1.22 -0.98 8.97
CA PHE A 126 1.51 -1.60 7.68
C PHE A 126 2.96 -2.07 7.64
N ALA A 127 3.19 -3.27 7.14
CA ALA A 127 4.52 -3.74 6.78
C ALA A 127 4.92 -3.24 5.38
N SER A 128 3.96 -3.25 4.46
CA SER A 128 4.20 -2.94 3.05
C SER A 128 2.99 -2.28 2.40
N VAL A 129 3.24 -1.39 1.44
CA VAL A 129 2.19 -0.66 0.71
C VAL A 129 2.53 -0.54 -0.77
N GLN A 130 1.52 -0.73 -1.61
CA GLN A 130 1.61 -0.51 -3.05
C GLN A 130 0.41 0.28 -3.57
N CYS A 131 0.65 1.19 -4.51
CA CYS A 131 -0.39 1.91 -5.25
C CYS A 131 0.00 2.03 -6.72
N ARG A 132 -0.79 1.46 -7.64
CA ARG A 132 -0.44 1.35 -9.07
C ARG A 132 -1.66 1.49 -9.99
N ASN A 133 -1.42 1.98 -11.20
CA ASN A 133 -2.39 1.92 -12.31
C ASN A 133 -2.20 0.64 -13.16
N THR A 134 -2.01 -0.51 -12.51
CA THR A 134 -1.82 -1.81 -13.16
C THR A 134 -2.69 -2.85 -12.47
N ALA A 135 -3.10 -3.89 -13.21
CA ALA A 135 -3.78 -5.03 -12.60
C ALA A 135 -2.89 -5.69 -11.54
N PHE A 136 -3.51 -6.31 -10.54
CA PHE A 136 -2.79 -7.11 -9.57
C PHE A 136 -2.21 -8.36 -10.23
N ALA A 137 -1.03 -8.79 -9.77
CA ALA A 137 -0.28 -9.90 -10.34
C ALA A 137 0.67 -10.49 -9.29
N SER A 138 1.05 -11.75 -9.44
CA SER A 138 1.87 -12.46 -8.44
C SER A 138 3.23 -11.79 -8.15
N VAL A 139 3.83 -11.10 -9.12
CA VAL A 139 5.08 -10.32 -8.87
C VAL A 139 4.84 -9.20 -7.85
N LEU A 140 3.66 -8.58 -7.88
CA LEU A 140 3.26 -7.53 -6.96
C LEU A 140 2.94 -8.12 -5.58
N ALA A 141 2.27 -9.27 -5.55
CA ALA A 141 2.00 -10.03 -4.32
C ALA A 141 3.29 -10.44 -3.61
N ASN A 142 4.25 -11.04 -4.34
CA ASN A 142 5.56 -11.41 -3.80
C ASN A 142 6.32 -10.20 -3.25
N ALA A 143 6.33 -9.07 -3.98
CA ALA A 143 6.97 -7.85 -3.50
C ALA A 143 6.29 -7.28 -2.24
N LEU A 144 4.98 -7.46 -2.10
CA LEU A 144 4.22 -7.10 -0.89
C LEU A 144 4.58 -7.99 0.31
N GLY A 145 4.88 -9.26 0.05
CA GLY A 145 5.26 -10.26 1.07
C GLY A 145 6.66 -10.13 1.63
N LEU A 146 7.60 -9.52 0.91
CA LEU A 146 8.99 -9.40 1.37
C LEU A 146 9.12 -8.79 2.78
N PRO A 147 8.47 -7.65 3.13
CA PRO A 147 8.57 -7.11 4.49
C PRO A 147 7.80 -7.92 5.54
N MET A 148 6.93 -8.85 5.11
CA MET A 148 6.14 -9.71 5.97
C MET A 148 6.86 -11.04 6.27
N GLU A 149 8.08 -11.25 5.76
CA GLU A 149 8.90 -12.39 6.12
C GLU A 149 9.09 -12.45 7.65
N GLY A 150 8.78 -13.61 8.24
CA GLY A 150 8.78 -13.83 9.69
C GLY A 150 7.42 -13.72 10.38
N VAL A 151 6.32 -13.40 9.69
CA VAL A 151 4.97 -13.56 10.30
C VAL A 151 4.66 -15.03 10.59
N ALA A 152 3.90 -15.30 11.64
CA ALA A 152 3.48 -16.67 11.99
C ALA A 152 2.55 -17.28 10.93
N TYR A 153 1.66 -16.46 10.38
CA TYR A 153 0.80 -16.79 9.25
C TYR A 153 0.33 -15.49 8.59
N CYS A 154 -0.06 -15.56 7.32
CA CYS A 154 -0.67 -14.45 6.59
C CYS A 154 -2.07 -14.82 6.10
N VAL A 155 -3.05 -13.96 6.37
CA VAL A 155 -4.43 -14.10 5.88
C VAL A 155 -4.60 -13.29 4.59
N THR A 156 -5.11 -13.94 3.54
CA THR A 156 -5.47 -13.32 2.25
C THR A 156 -6.90 -13.69 1.88
N ASP A 157 -7.43 -13.11 0.80
CA ASP A 157 -8.82 -13.29 0.33
C ASP A 157 -8.99 -14.47 -0.67
N ASP A 158 -8.02 -15.37 -0.75
CA ASP A 158 -7.95 -16.51 -1.69
C ASP A 158 -7.71 -16.11 -3.16
N GLU A 159 -7.28 -14.86 -3.43
CA GLU A 159 -6.82 -14.46 -4.76
C GLU A 159 -5.55 -15.25 -5.16
N ASP A 160 -5.59 -15.87 -6.35
CA ASP A 160 -4.55 -16.75 -6.88
C ASP A 160 -3.17 -16.07 -6.94
N CYS A 161 -3.16 -14.74 -7.07
CA CYS A 161 -1.93 -13.96 -7.10
C CYS A 161 -1.09 -14.08 -5.82
N TYR A 162 -1.70 -14.35 -4.67
CA TYR A 162 -1.01 -14.51 -3.38
C TYR A 162 -0.42 -15.91 -3.15
N ASN A 163 -0.72 -16.86 -4.03
CA ASN A 163 -0.14 -18.20 -3.94
C ASN A 163 1.39 -18.10 -3.91
N ASP A 164 1.99 -18.77 -2.91
CA ASP A 164 3.43 -18.78 -2.63
C ASP A 164 4.06 -17.43 -2.18
N SER A 165 3.26 -16.37 -1.97
CA SER A 165 3.79 -15.04 -1.61
C SER A 165 4.17 -14.87 -0.13
N PHE A 166 3.57 -15.66 0.77
CA PHE A 166 3.73 -15.52 2.23
C PHE A 166 4.00 -16.86 2.93
N GLN A 167 4.74 -17.76 2.28
CA GLN A 167 5.01 -19.06 2.88
C GLN A 167 5.79 -18.88 4.19
N PRO A 168 5.33 -19.45 5.32
CA PRO A 168 6.13 -19.52 6.52
C PRO A 168 7.34 -20.43 6.26
N VAL A 169 8.52 -19.99 6.68
CA VAL A 169 9.77 -20.77 6.59
C VAL A 169 9.77 -21.90 7.62
#